data_AF-A0A538I525-F1
#
_entry.id   AF-A0A538I525-F1
#
_cell.length_a   1.000
_cell.length_b   1.000
_cell.length_c   1.000
_cell.angle_alpha   90.00
_cell.angle_beta   90.00
_cell.angle_gamma   90.00
#
_symmetry.space_group_name_H-M   'P 1'
#
loop_
_entity.id
_entity.type
_entity.pdbx_description
1 polymer ?
#
loop_
_entity_poly.entity_id
_entity_poly.type
_entity_poly.pdbx_seq_one_letter_code
_entity_poly.pdbx_strand_id
1 'polypeptide(L)'
;MKPERPRRSDPNQAPTQKDPKLLPKLIKRLRDARGFTLVELLVVILIIAIIAAIALPAYLDHEKKGQDSDAESNARNLVSKVELCYATSEDYTQCDTQAAFGTDLGLDWGTNPGQVSVVSATKNTYKATAISKATSDGSNHTFSISHTSAGNDKTCTAGTSNNNGSCKNGSW
;
A
#
# COMPACT_ATOMS: atom_id res chain seq x y z
N MET A 1 -66.86 -71.68 15.17
CA MET A 1 -67.09 -70.32 15.72
C MET A 1 -66.18 -70.20 16.94
N LYS A 2 -65.10 -69.42 17.02
CA LYS A 2 -64.76 -68.07 16.53
C LYS A 2 -63.26 -67.98 16.17
N PRO A 3 -62.85 -67.17 15.18
CA PRO A 3 -61.45 -66.84 14.95
C PRO A 3 -60.96 -65.75 15.92
N GLU A 4 -59.76 -65.90 16.48
CA GLU A 4 -59.05 -64.84 17.20
C GLU A 4 -58.58 -63.75 16.23
N ARG A 5 -58.78 -62.49 16.61
CA ARG A 5 -58.39 -61.32 15.80
C ARG A 5 -56.90 -60.99 16.06
N PRO A 6 -56.13 -60.58 15.03
CA PRO A 6 -54.76 -60.11 15.24
C PRO A 6 -54.75 -58.81 16.07
N ARG A 7 -53.85 -58.71 17.05
CA ARG A 7 -53.62 -57.48 17.82
C ARG A 7 -53.19 -56.35 16.88
N ARG A 8 -53.88 -55.21 16.97
CA ARG A 8 -53.46 -53.94 16.37
C ARG A 8 -52.09 -53.56 16.90
N SER A 9 -51.15 -53.29 16.00
CA SER A 9 -49.88 -52.62 16.28
C SER A 9 -50.15 -51.14 16.57
N ASP A 10 -49.81 -50.70 17.79
CA ASP A 10 -49.86 -49.30 18.19
C ASP A 10 -48.86 -48.47 17.38
N PRO A 11 -49.28 -47.36 16.73
CA PRO A 11 -48.39 -46.51 15.92
C PRO A 11 -47.57 -45.52 16.75
N ASN A 12 -47.57 -45.64 18.09
CA ASN A 12 -46.97 -44.64 18.98
C ASN A 12 -45.80 -45.19 19.79
N GLN A 13 -44.93 -45.95 19.13
CA GLN A 13 -43.61 -46.25 19.66
C GLN A 13 -42.61 -45.27 19.05
N ALA A 14 -42.40 -44.16 19.75
CA ALA A 14 -41.28 -43.25 19.46
C ALA A 14 -39.97 -44.07 19.47
N PRO A 15 -39.06 -43.90 18.50
CA PRO A 15 -37.75 -44.52 18.56
C PRO A 15 -36.92 -43.83 19.66
N THR A 16 -37.10 -44.24 20.91
CA THR A 16 -36.21 -43.92 22.03
C THR A 16 -35.05 -44.90 22.04
N GLN A 17 -34.09 -44.68 21.14
CA GLN A 17 -32.76 -45.27 21.30
C GLN A 17 -31.74 -44.16 21.06
N LYS A 18 -31.49 -43.35 22.10
CA LYS A 18 -30.22 -42.63 22.20
C LYS A 18 -29.15 -43.71 22.33
N ASP A 19 -28.54 -44.10 21.22
CA ASP A 19 -27.42 -45.04 21.23
C ASP A 19 -26.34 -44.50 22.17
N PRO A 20 -26.10 -45.12 23.33
CA PRO A 20 -25.18 -44.60 24.35
C PRO A 20 -23.70 -44.68 23.92
N LYS A 21 -23.46 -45.09 22.66
CA LYS A 21 -22.15 -45.34 22.06
C LYS A 21 -21.69 -44.27 21.07
N LEU A 22 -22.52 -43.26 20.75
CA LEU A 22 -22.16 -42.19 19.82
C LEU A 22 -21.31 -41.09 20.49
N LEU A 23 -21.66 -40.70 21.71
CA LEU A 23 -20.91 -39.71 22.51
C LEU A 23 -19.45 -40.14 22.83
N PRO A 24 -19.18 -41.38 23.30
CA PRO A 24 -17.79 -41.79 23.57
C PRO A 24 -16.95 -41.95 22.29
N LYS A 25 -17.56 -42.25 21.14
CA LYS A 25 -16.87 -42.31 19.85
C LYS A 25 -16.41 -40.94 19.36
N LEU A 26 -17.19 -39.88 19.61
CA LEU A 26 -16.81 -38.51 19.26
C LEU A 26 -15.69 -37.99 20.18
N ILE A 27 -15.76 -38.26 21.48
CA ILE A 27 -14.70 -37.87 22.44
C ILE A 27 -13.38 -38.60 22.15
N LYS A 28 -13.43 -39.86 21.72
CA LYS A 28 -12.24 -40.61 21.29
C LYS A 28 -11.60 -40.00 20.03
N ARG A 29 -12.40 -39.61 19.04
CA ARG A 29 -11.91 -38.91 17.82
C ARG A 29 -11.24 -37.56 18.15
N LEU A 30 -11.75 -36.83 19.14
CA LEU A 30 -11.13 -35.57 19.61
C LEU A 30 -9.83 -35.80 20.39
N ARG A 31 -9.70 -36.94 21.08
CA ARG A 31 -8.46 -37.32 21.79
C ARG A 31 -7.38 -37.87 20.85
N ASP A 32 -7.79 -38.47 19.73
CA ASP A 32 -6.91 -38.94 18.66
C ASP A 32 -6.48 -37.80 17.70
N ALA A 33 -7.09 -36.61 17.82
CA ALA A 33 -6.61 -35.40 17.16
C ALA A 33 -5.30 -34.96 17.81
N ARG A 34 -4.16 -35.35 17.21
CA ARG A 34 -2.85 -34.87 17.60
C ARG A 34 -2.81 -33.35 17.37
N GLY A 35 -2.82 -32.57 18.45
CA GLY A 35 -2.64 -31.12 18.39
C GLY A 35 -1.19 -30.76 18.02
N PHE A 36 -1.01 -29.55 17.49
CA PHE A 36 0.32 -28.94 17.34
C PHE A 36 1.02 -28.89 18.70
N THR A 37 2.28 -29.29 18.74
CA THR A 37 3.12 -29.14 19.92
C THR A 37 3.58 -27.68 20.04
N LEU A 38 3.78 -27.22 21.27
CA LEU A 38 4.36 -25.88 21.51
C LEU A 38 5.76 -25.75 20.91
N VAL A 39 6.50 -26.86 20.83
CA VAL A 39 7.85 -26.90 20.26
C VAL A 39 7.81 -26.68 18.75
N GLU A 40 6.84 -27.28 18.04
CA GLU A 40 6.66 -27.04 16.59
C GLU A 40 6.37 -25.57 16.30
N LEU A 41 5.50 -24.93 17.09
CA LEU A 41 5.23 -23.50 16.94
C LEU A 41 6.44 -22.64 17.29
N LEU A 42 7.24 -23.02 18.30
CA LEU A 42 8.44 -22.29 18.69
C LEU A 42 9.50 -22.28 17.57
N VAL A 43 9.76 -23.43 16.94
CA VAL A 43 10.73 -23.51 15.85
C VAL A 43 10.26 -22.72 14.63
N VAL A 44 8.96 -22.72 14.33
CA VAL A 44 8.40 -21.97 13.20
C VAL A 44 8.57 -20.47 13.39
N ILE A 45 8.23 -19.92 14.56
CA ILE A 45 8.42 -18.48 14.82
C ILE A 45 9.91 -18.09 14.81
N LEU A 46 10.79 -19.00 15.24
CA LEU A 46 12.24 -18.78 15.20
C LEU A 46 12.75 -18.66 13.75
N ILE A 47 12.29 -19.53 12.85
CA ILE A 47 12.69 -19.46 11.43
C ILE A 47 12.15 -18.19 10.77
N ILE A 48 10.88 -17.83 11.01
CA ILE A 48 10.29 -16.60 10.46
C ILE A 48 11.04 -15.36 10.97
N ALA A 49 11.44 -15.34 12.25
CA ALA A 49 12.20 -14.23 12.81
C ALA A 49 13.56 -14.02 12.12
N ILE A 50 14.29 -15.10 11.80
CA ILE A 50 15.57 -15.02 11.09
C ILE A 50 15.38 -14.47 9.68
N ILE A 51 14.37 -14.96 8.95
CA ILE A 51 14.09 -14.49 7.58
C ILE A 51 13.63 -13.03 7.60
N ALA A 52 12.75 -12.66 8.52
CA ALA A 52 12.25 -11.29 8.65
C ALA A 52 13.35 -10.28 8.95
N ALA A 53 14.34 -10.65 9.78
CA ALA A 53 15.47 -9.78 10.10
C ALA A 53 16.31 -9.37 8.88
N ILE A 54 16.44 -10.26 7.89
CA ILE A 54 17.21 -9.99 6.65
C ILE A 54 16.30 -9.35 5.59
N ALA A 55 15.06 -9.80 5.47
CA ALA A 55 14.14 -9.36 4.42
C ALA A 55 13.59 -7.94 4.64
N LEU A 56 13.31 -7.56 5.90
CA LEU A 56 12.68 -6.28 6.23
C LEU A 56 13.48 -5.05 5.78
N PRO A 57 14.81 -4.92 6.04
CA PRO A 57 15.56 -3.74 5.59
C PRO A 57 15.57 -3.59 4.05
N ALA A 58 15.64 -4.70 3.31
CA ALA A 58 15.56 -4.68 1.86
C ALA A 58 14.17 -4.26 1.37
N TYR A 59 13.10 -4.77 1.99
CA TYR A 59 11.73 -4.41 1.65
C TYR A 59 11.46 -2.90 1.84
N LEU A 60 11.93 -2.31 2.94
CA LEU A 60 11.78 -0.87 3.19
C LEU A 60 12.48 -0.02 2.13
N ASP A 61 13.60 -0.47 1.58
CA ASP A 61 14.27 0.23 0.48
C ASP A 61 13.49 0.15 -0.84
N HIS A 62 12.89 -1.01 -1.13
CA HIS A 62 12.03 -1.19 -2.30
C HIS A 62 10.76 -0.33 -2.21
N GLU A 63 10.15 -0.24 -1.03
CA GLU A 63 9.01 0.63 -0.80
C GLU A 63 9.36 2.10 -1.07
N LYS A 64 10.51 2.56 -0.56
CA LYS A 64 11.01 3.92 -0.81
C LYS A 64 11.26 4.18 -2.30
N LYS A 65 11.83 3.22 -3.04
CA LYS A 65 12.01 3.32 -4.50
C LYS A 65 10.68 3.45 -5.24
N GLY A 66 9.65 2.73 -4.80
CA GLY A 66 8.29 2.88 -5.35
C GLY A 66 7.72 4.27 -5.09
N GLN A 67 7.81 4.75 -3.85
CA GLN A 67 7.35 6.09 -3.46
C GLN A 67 8.09 7.21 -4.22
N ASP A 68 9.39 7.03 -4.45
CA ASP A 68 10.20 7.94 -5.26
C ASP A 68 9.77 7.91 -6.73
N SER A 69 9.51 6.73 -7.30
CA SER A 69 9.00 6.59 -8.68
C SER A 69 7.64 7.26 -8.86
N ASP A 70 6.76 7.18 -7.86
CA ASP A 70 5.47 7.86 -7.87
C ASP A 70 5.65 9.38 -7.86
N ALA A 71 6.53 9.90 -7.01
CA ALA A 71 6.85 11.33 -6.98
C ALA A 71 7.48 11.81 -8.29
N GLU A 72 8.36 11.01 -8.88
CA GLU A 72 8.95 11.28 -10.20
C GLU A 72 7.88 11.43 -11.28
N SER A 73 6.96 10.47 -11.34
CA SER A 73 5.83 10.47 -12.27
C SER A 73 4.93 11.69 -12.02
N ASN A 74 4.60 11.98 -10.76
CA ASN A 74 3.79 13.13 -10.38
C ASN A 74 4.45 14.46 -10.77
N ALA A 75 5.78 14.60 -10.64
CA ALA A 75 6.49 15.78 -11.11
C ALA A 75 6.36 15.97 -12.63
N ARG A 76 6.50 14.89 -13.42
CA ARG A 76 6.34 14.93 -14.89
C ARG A 76 4.89 15.23 -15.31
N ASN A 77 3.92 14.69 -14.57
CA ASN A 77 2.51 14.96 -14.78
C ASN A 77 2.16 16.42 -14.49
N LEU A 78 2.68 16.97 -13.37
CA LEU A 78 2.50 18.39 -13.05
C LEU A 78 3.10 19.29 -14.13
N VAL A 79 4.30 19.00 -14.62
CA VAL A 79 4.91 19.74 -15.74
C VAL A 79 3.98 19.77 -16.94
N SER A 80 3.40 18.63 -17.33
CA SER A 80 2.46 18.57 -18.46
C SER A 80 1.25 19.50 -18.27
N LYS A 81 0.79 19.70 -17.02
CA LYS A 81 -0.30 20.64 -16.68
C LYS A 81 0.16 22.09 -16.70
N VAL A 82 1.38 22.37 -16.22
CA VAL A 82 2.00 23.70 -16.27
C VAL A 82 2.18 24.17 -17.72
N GLU A 83 2.70 23.30 -18.60
CA GLU A 83 2.85 23.61 -20.03
C GLU A 83 1.50 23.84 -20.72
N LEU A 84 0.48 23.05 -20.37
CA LEU A 84 -0.87 23.24 -20.91
C LEU A 84 -1.48 24.58 -20.47
N CYS A 85 -1.28 24.97 -19.21
CA CYS A 85 -1.70 26.28 -18.72
C CYS A 85 -0.99 27.41 -19.50
N TYR A 86 0.34 27.30 -19.66
CA TYR A 86 1.15 28.27 -20.41
C TYR A 86 0.69 28.43 -21.87
N ALA A 87 0.26 27.35 -22.52
CA ALA A 87 -0.26 27.41 -23.89
C ALA A 87 -1.49 28.32 -24.05
N THR A 88 -2.17 28.69 -22.95
CA THR A 88 -3.31 29.60 -22.96
C THR A 88 -3.02 30.96 -22.33
N SER A 89 -2.16 31.02 -21.30
CA SER A 89 -1.82 32.26 -20.59
C SER A 89 -0.61 32.99 -21.16
N GLU A 90 0.30 32.28 -21.84
CA GLU A 90 1.64 32.73 -22.23
C GLU A 90 2.47 33.30 -21.06
N ASP A 91 2.15 32.86 -19.83
CA ASP A 91 2.75 33.34 -18.59
C ASP A 91 2.67 32.27 -17.49
N TYR A 92 3.81 31.72 -17.05
CA TYR A 92 3.82 30.71 -15.98
C TYR A 92 3.44 31.27 -14.61
N THR A 93 3.48 32.59 -14.39
CA THR A 93 3.00 33.18 -13.12
C THR A 93 1.50 33.00 -12.91
N GLN A 94 0.77 32.66 -13.97
CA GLN A 94 -0.65 32.30 -13.89
C GLN A 94 -0.85 30.78 -13.72
N CYS A 95 0.23 30.01 -13.70
CA CYS A 95 0.26 28.54 -13.70
C CYS A 95 0.96 28.00 -12.45
N ASP A 96 0.73 28.61 -11.29
CA ASP A 96 1.43 28.31 -10.05
C ASP A 96 0.50 27.92 -8.88
N THR A 97 -0.80 27.85 -9.12
CA THR A 97 -1.81 27.44 -8.13
C THR A 97 -2.63 26.26 -8.62
N GLN A 98 -3.20 25.47 -7.69
CA GLN A 98 -4.12 24.40 -8.05
C GLN A 98 -5.29 24.90 -8.91
N ALA A 99 -5.84 26.07 -8.58
CA ALA A 99 -6.98 26.65 -9.29
C ALA A 99 -6.67 26.94 -10.77
N ALA A 100 -5.42 27.25 -11.11
CA ALA A 100 -4.97 27.47 -12.49
C ALA A 100 -5.09 26.22 -13.37
N PHE A 101 -5.10 25.03 -12.76
CA PHE A 101 -5.19 23.76 -13.48
C PHE A 101 -6.60 23.15 -13.49
N GLY A 102 -7.59 23.85 -12.91
CA GLY A 102 -8.96 23.38 -12.78
C GLY A 102 -9.21 22.51 -11.54
N THR A 103 -10.45 22.05 -11.38
CA THR A 103 -10.91 21.32 -10.18
C THR A 103 -10.45 19.87 -10.11
N ASP A 104 -10.03 19.28 -11.24
CA ASP A 104 -9.54 17.91 -11.31
C ASP A 104 -8.12 17.88 -11.90
N LEU A 105 -7.14 18.09 -11.02
CA LEU A 105 -5.73 18.00 -11.38
C LEU A 105 -5.27 16.54 -11.56
N GLY A 106 -5.96 15.58 -10.95
CA GLY A 106 -5.50 14.19 -10.81
C GLY A 106 -4.22 14.04 -9.98
N LEU A 107 -3.79 15.10 -9.28
CA LEU A 107 -2.63 15.13 -8.38
C LEU A 107 -3.02 15.86 -7.10
N ASP A 108 -2.48 15.41 -5.97
CA ASP A 108 -2.67 16.11 -4.70
C ASP A 108 -1.79 17.36 -4.66
N TRP A 109 -2.41 18.54 -4.56
CA TRP A 109 -1.69 19.80 -4.49
C TRP A 109 -1.24 20.13 -3.06
N GLY A 110 -0.01 20.61 -2.92
CA GLY A 110 0.54 21.12 -1.65
C GLY A 110 2.01 20.77 -1.44
N THR A 111 2.44 20.86 -0.19
CA THR A 111 3.84 20.68 0.24
C THR A 111 4.03 19.54 1.23
N ASN A 112 3.04 18.64 1.35
CA ASN A 112 3.15 17.44 2.20
C ASN A 112 3.60 16.22 1.38
N PRO A 113 3.98 15.10 2.04
CA PRO A 113 4.38 13.88 1.36
C PRO A 113 3.28 13.33 0.42
N GLY A 114 3.67 13.00 -0.81
CA GLY A 114 2.77 12.58 -1.88
C GLY A 114 2.16 13.72 -2.70
N GLN A 115 2.44 14.99 -2.35
CA GLN A 115 1.87 16.15 -3.00
C GLN A 115 2.82 16.82 -4.00
N VAL A 116 2.25 17.64 -4.87
CA VAL A 116 2.96 18.44 -5.86
C VAL A 116 2.65 19.94 -5.71
N SER A 117 3.59 20.79 -6.10
CA SER A 117 3.38 22.23 -6.16
C SER A 117 4.34 22.91 -7.13
N VAL A 118 3.95 24.08 -7.63
CA VAL A 118 4.87 25.02 -8.29
C VAL A 118 5.40 25.97 -7.22
N VAL A 119 6.71 25.93 -6.98
CA VAL A 119 7.35 26.66 -5.87
C VAL A 119 7.86 28.03 -6.27
N SER A 120 8.02 28.27 -7.58
CA SER A 120 8.37 29.56 -8.14
C SER A 120 7.99 29.60 -9.60
N ALA A 121 7.46 30.73 -10.07
CA ALA A 121 7.19 31.00 -11.47
C ALA A 121 7.56 32.45 -11.81
N THR A 122 8.09 32.64 -13.01
CA THR A 122 8.19 33.93 -13.70
C THR A 122 7.43 33.81 -15.02
N LYS A 123 7.40 34.86 -15.85
CA LYS A 123 6.73 34.76 -17.15
C LYS A 123 7.23 33.58 -18.00
N ASN A 124 8.53 33.29 -17.96
CA ASN A 124 9.17 32.32 -18.86
C ASN A 124 9.90 31.18 -18.14
N THR A 125 9.86 31.12 -16.82
CA THR A 125 10.54 30.08 -16.04
C THR A 125 9.66 29.60 -14.91
N TYR A 126 9.84 28.35 -14.48
CA TYR A 126 9.18 27.84 -13.29
C TYR A 126 10.03 26.78 -12.61
N LYS A 127 9.67 26.46 -11.36
CA LYS A 127 10.13 25.28 -10.65
C LYS A 127 8.93 24.54 -10.08
N ALA A 128 8.72 23.33 -10.54
CA ALA A 128 7.72 22.40 -10.04
C ALA A 128 8.39 21.38 -9.12
N THR A 129 7.68 20.94 -8.09
CA THR A 129 8.15 19.94 -7.14
C THR A 129 7.11 18.87 -6.87
N ALA A 130 7.58 17.65 -6.62
CA ALA A 130 6.80 16.55 -6.08
C ALA A 130 7.53 15.97 -4.87
N ILE A 131 6.82 15.81 -3.75
CA ILE A 131 7.40 15.32 -2.50
C ILE A 131 7.08 13.85 -2.38
N SER A 132 8.12 13.02 -2.33
CA SER A 132 8.01 11.58 -2.11
C SER A 132 7.54 11.28 -0.69
N LYS A 133 6.82 10.18 -0.52
CA LYS A 133 6.55 9.62 0.82
C LYS A 133 7.79 8.97 1.42
N ALA A 134 8.81 8.68 0.60
CA ALA A 134 10.07 8.16 1.07
C ALA A 134 10.81 9.21 1.89
N THR A 135 11.45 8.76 2.95
CA THR A 135 12.25 9.60 3.84
C THR A 135 13.64 9.05 4.04
N SER A 136 14.59 9.97 4.21
CA SER A 136 15.92 9.71 4.73
C SER A 136 16.26 10.81 5.74
N ASP A 137 16.88 10.43 6.85
CA ASP A 137 17.20 11.33 7.97
C ASP A 137 16.01 12.15 8.50
N GLY A 138 14.81 11.58 8.47
CA GLY A 138 13.59 12.26 8.92
C GLY A 138 13.03 13.30 7.95
N SER A 139 13.62 13.45 6.75
CA SER A 139 13.14 14.37 5.70
C SER A 139 12.65 13.59 4.47
N ASN A 140 11.58 14.07 3.84
CA ASN A 140 11.05 13.49 2.61
C ASN A 140 11.93 13.78 1.41
N HIS A 141 12.03 12.81 0.49
CA HIS A 141 12.71 13.07 -0.79
C HIS A 141 11.87 14.04 -1.62
N THR A 142 12.53 14.98 -2.31
CA THR A 142 11.86 15.98 -3.15
C THR A 142 12.39 15.91 -4.56
N PHE A 143 11.52 15.72 -5.53
CA PHE A 143 11.82 15.74 -6.96
C PHE A 143 11.42 17.11 -7.51
N SER A 144 12.35 17.79 -8.16
CA SER A 144 12.17 19.13 -8.74
C SER A 144 12.41 19.09 -10.24
N ILE A 145 11.57 19.80 -10.99
CA ILE A 145 11.79 20.10 -12.41
C ILE A 145 11.76 21.62 -12.55
N SER A 146 12.85 22.21 -13.03
CA SER A 146 12.95 23.64 -13.29
C SER A 146 12.99 23.88 -14.79
N HIS A 147 12.07 24.68 -15.31
CA HIS A 147 12.15 25.22 -16.66
C HIS A 147 12.92 26.54 -16.60
N THR A 148 14.06 26.59 -17.27
CA THR A 148 14.94 27.76 -17.34
C THR A 148 15.15 28.17 -18.79
N SER A 149 15.73 29.35 -19.00
CA SER A 149 16.13 29.80 -20.35
C SER A 149 17.17 28.89 -21.02
N ALA A 150 17.90 28.07 -20.25
CA ALA A 150 18.88 27.11 -20.75
C ALA A 150 18.26 25.73 -21.03
N GLY A 151 16.99 25.51 -20.65
CA GLY A 151 16.30 24.23 -20.77
C GLY A 151 15.74 23.73 -19.43
N ASN A 152 15.40 22.44 -19.39
CA ASN A 152 14.79 21.80 -18.24
C ASN A 152 15.82 21.09 -17.36
N ASP A 153 15.94 21.52 -16.11
CA ASP A 153 16.76 20.86 -15.09
C ASP A 153 15.90 19.95 -14.22
N LYS A 154 16.30 18.69 -14.08
CA LYS A 154 15.65 17.72 -13.19
C LYS A 154 16.61 17.40 -12.06
N THR A 155 16.16 17.63 -10.83
CA THR A 155 16.97 17.34 -9.65
C THR A 155 16.12 16.69 -8.56
N CYS A 156 16.73 15.87 -7.73
CA CYS A 156 16.10 15.31 -6.56
C CYS A 156 16.98 15.57 -5.34
N THR A 157 16.36 15.66 -4.17
CA THR A 157 17.06 15.82 -2.89
C THR A 157 16.48 14.84 -1.88
N ALA A 158 17.33 14.00 -1.27
CA ALA A 158 17.00 12.98 -0.28
C ALA A 158 17.53 13.30 1.13
N GLY A 159 18.09 14.48 1.40
CA GLY A 159 18.74 14.79 2.68
C GLY A 159 20.22 14.39 2.69
N THR A 160 20.78 14.08 3.86
CA THR A 160 22.23 13.75 4.00
C THR A 160 22.57 12.32 3.63
N SER A 161 21.65 11.38 3.87
CA SER A 161 21.73 9.98 3.51
C SER A 161 20.99 9.77 2.20
N ASN A 162 21.73 9.50 1.12
CA ASN A 162 21.17 9.21 -0.20
C ASN A 162 21.28 7.72 -0.56
N ASN A 163 21.51 6.84 0.42
CA ASN A 163 21.70 5.41 0.18
C ASN A 163 20.40 4.64 -0.01
N ASN A 164 19.28 5.18 0.45
CA ASN A 164 17.97 4.55 0.41
C ASN A 164 17.06 5.21 -0.64
N GLY A 165 16.20 4.43 -1.28
CA GLY A 165 15.36 4.95 -2.36
C GLY A 165 16.12 5.16 -3.67
N SER A 166 15.45 5.74 -4.67
CA SER A 166 16.05 6.05 -5.98
C SER A 166 16.64 7.45 -6.04
N CYS A 167 16.22 8.39 -5.18
CA CYS A 167 16.81 9.72 -5.17
C CYS A 167 18.24 9.73 -4.58
N LYS A 168 19.23 10.11 -5.40
CA LYS A 168 20.66 10.11 -5.02
C LYS A 168 21.28 11.50 -4.76
N ASN A 169 20.46 12.54 -4.57
CA ASN A 169 20.89 13.95 -4.57
C ASN A 169 21.52 14.38 -5.90
N GLY A 170 20.86 15.28 -6.63
CA GLY A 170 21.31 15.74 -7.94
C GLY A 170 20.37 15.30 -9.05
N SER A 171 20.90 15.11 -10.26
CA SER A 171 20.07 14.84 -11.44
C SER A 171 19.47 13.43 -11.47
N TRP A 172 18.31 13.32 -12.10
CA TRP A 172 17.57 12.08 -12.33
C TRP A 172 16.90 12.10 -13.71
#